data_AF-A0A2S6HAZ1-F1
#
_entry.id   AF-A0A2S6HAZ1-F1
#
_cell.length_a   1.000
_cell.length_b   1.000
_cell.length_c   1.000
_cell.angle_alpha   90.00
_cell.angle_beta   90.00
_cell.angle_gamma   90.00
#
_symmetry.space_group_name_H-M   'P 1'
#
loop_
_entity.id
_entity.type
_entity.pdbx_description
1 polymer ?
#
loop_
_entity_poly.entity_id
_entity_poly.type
_entity_poly.pdbx_seq_one_letter_code
_entity_poly.pdbx_strand_id
1 'polypeptide(L)'
;MTFITRLRKTAFPVIFAFLLTACDPMLSIQGSFWPAWIICILAGLMASMVLMWQLVRHRLAPYLGPPLLIAPSLWALCTFVIWLLFYST
;
A
#
# COMPACT_ATOMS: atom_id res chain seq x y z
N MET A 1 -16.78 -39.69 -0.54
CA MET A 1 -15.74 -39.46 0.50
C MET A 1 -14.31 -39.34 -0.06
N THR A 2 -14.02 -39.80 -1.27
CA THR A 2 -12.67 -39.79 -1.90
C THR A 2 -12.25 -38.47 -2.54
N PHE A 3 -13.20 -37.59 -2.87
CA PHE A 3 -12.93 -36.30 -3.52
C PHE A 3 -12.36 -35.25 -2.53
N ILE A 4 -12.86 -35.26 -1.29
CA ILE A 4 -12.43 -34.35 -0.20
C ILE A 4 -10.98 -34.66 0.24
N THR A 5 -10.59 -35.93 0.25
CA THR A 5 -9.23 -36.36 0.58
C THR A 5 -8.22 -36.01 -0.52
N ARG A 6 -8.65 -35.92 -1.79
CA ARG A 6 -7.81 -35.48 -2.91
C ARG A 6 -7.56 -33.97 -2.87
N LEU A 7 -8.61 -33.17 -2.61
CA LEU A 7 -8.53 -31.72 -2.41
C LEU A 7 -7.60 -31.34 -1.23
N ARG A 8 -7.66 -32.08 -0.13
CA ARG A 8 -6.76 -31.92 1.02
C ARG A 8 -5.29 -32.21 0.69
N LYS A 9 -5.03 -33.21 -0.17
CA LYS A 9 -3.68 -33.59 -0.60
C LYS A 9 -3.07 -32.60 -1.58
N THR A 10 -3.87 -31.89 -2.38
CA THR A 10 -3.39 -30.83 -3.29
C THR A 10 -3.31 -29.45 -2.63
N ALA A 11 -4.12 -29.19 -1.59
CA ALA A 11 -4.03 -27.95 -0.81
C ALA A 11 -2.69 -27.85 -0.05
N PHE A 12 -2.20 -28.96 0.49
CA PHE A 12 -0.95 -29.01 1.25
C PHE A 12 0.29 -28.51 0.46
N PRO A 13 0.59 -29.00 -0.77
CA PRO A 13 1.74 -28.51 -1.54
C PRO A 13 1.57 -27.07 -2.03
N VAL A 14 0.35 -26.62 -2.32
CA VAL A 14 0.09 -25.23 -2.74
C VAL A 14 0.34 -24.25 -1.60
N ILE A 15 -0.15 -24.59 -0.41
CA ILE A 15 0.10 -23.80 0.81
C ILE A 15 1.60 -23.81 1.12
N PHE A 16 2.26 -24.97 1.07
CA PHE A 16 3.70 -25.09 1.30
C PHE A 16 4.53 -24.26 0.32
N ALA A 17 4.19 -24.30 -0.98
CA ALA A 17 4.81 -23.45 -2.01
C ALA A 17 4.63 -21.96 -1.71
N PHE A 18 3.44 -21.55 -1.24
CA PHE A 18 3.18 -20.17 -0.82
C PHE A 18 4.03 -19.78 0.39
N LEU A 19 4.16 -20.65 1.40
CA LEU A 19 5.05 -20.39 2.54
C LEU A 19 6.53 -20.31 2.13
N LEU A 20 6.96 -21.04 1.09
CA LEU A 20 8.33 -20.95 0.55
C LEU A 20 8.59 -19.63 -0.19
N THR A 21 7.56 -18.93 -0.69
CA THR A 21 7.69 -17.57 -1.24
C THR A 21 7.90 -16.49 -0.17
N ALA A 22 7.85 -16.84 1.12
CA ALA A 22 8.23 -15.94 2.20
C ALA A 22 9.75 -15.77 2.35
N CYS A 23 10.56 -16.48 1.54
CA CYS A 23 11.98 -16.15 1.39
C CYS A 23 12.08 -14.70 0.90
N ASP A 24 12.84 -13.87 1.60
CA ASP A 24 12.89 -12.44 1.31
C ASP A 24 13.32 -12.24 -0.15
N PRO A 25 12.51 -11.57 -0.99
CA PRO A 25 13.04 -11.12 -2.25
C PRO A 25 14.12 -10.10 -1.91
N MET A 26 15.39 -10.47 -2.07
CA MET A 26 16.58 -9.62 -1.91
C MET A 26 16.61 -8.39 -2.85
N LEU A 27 15.48 -8.03 -3.50
CA LEU A 27 15.30 -6.71 -4.09
C LEU A 27 14.94 -5.73 -2.98
N SER A 28 15.98 -5.18 -2.37
CA SER A 28 15.79 -4.06 -1.47
C SER A 28 15.52 -2.77 -2.27
N ILE A 29 14.26 -2.34 -2.29
CA ILE A 29 13.89 -1.01 -2.78
C ILE A 29 14.33 0.03 -1.75
N GLN A 30 15.18 0.97 -2.17
CA GLN A 30 15.73 2.05 -1.34
C GLN A 30 14.63 2.76 -0.54
N GLY A 31 14.75 2.84 0.79
CA GLY A 31 13.74 3.51 1.63
C GLY A 31 12.39 2.80 1.78
N SER A 32 12.18 1.62 1.15
CA SER A 32 11.01 0.76 1.41
C SER A 32 11.15 -0.07 2.69
N PHE A 33 12.33 -0.05 3.32
CA PHE A 33 12.59 -0.70 4.59
C PHE A 33 12.35 0.23 5.76
N TRP A 34 12.15 -0.39 6.91
CA TRP A 34 12.07 0.30 8.19
C TRP A 34 13.37 1.09 8.45
N PRO A 35 13.33 2.35 8.93
CA PRO A 35 12.17 3.16 9.34
C PRO A 35 11.69 4.17 8.28
N ALA A 36 12.43 4.31 7.18
CA ALA A 36 12.20 5.29 6.12
C ALA A 36 10.76 5.28 5.59
N TRP A 37 10.23 4.09 5.31
CA TRP A 37 8.88 3.91 4.76
C TRP A 37 7.78 4.41 5.71
N ILE A 38 7.93 4.17 7.02
CA ILE A 38 6.97 4.63 8.03
C ILE A 38 6.95 6.17 8.07
N ILE A 39 8.12 6.79 8.01
CA ILE A 39 8.24 8.26 7.98
C ILE A 39 7.54 8.81 6.73
N CYS A 40 7.72 8.19 5.58
CA CYS A 40 7.04 8.59 4.33
C CYS A 40 5.52 8.45 4.43
N ILE A 41 5.02 7.35 5.01
CA ILE A 41 3.58 7.13 5.21
C ILE A 41 2.98 8.20 6.13
N LEU A 42 3.65 8.50 7.25
CA LEU A 42 3.18 9.49 8.22
C LEU A 42 3.22 10.90 7.64
N ALA A 43 4.31 11.27 6.97
CA ALA A 43 4.42 12.55 6.27
C ALA A 43 3.37 12.67 5.16
N GLY A 44 3.17 11.60 4.39
CA GLY A 44 2.15 11.51 3.35
C GLY A 44 0.73 11.66 3.91
N LEU A 45 0.47 11.13 5.10
CA LEU A 45 -0.81 11.27 5.80
C LEU A 45 -1.07 12.73 6.19
N MET A 46 -0.08 13.40 6.77
CA MET A 46 -0.20 14.81 7.15
C MET A 46 -0.41 15.68 5.90
N ALA A 47 0.35 15.44 4.84
CA ALA A 47 0.20 16.14 3.57
C ALA A 47 -1.19 15.92 2.93
N SER A 48 -1.70 14.69 2.93
CA SER A 48 -3.00 14.37 2.35
C SER A 48 -4.15 15.01 3.13
N MET A 49 -4.07 15.10 4.46
CA MET A 49 -5.03 15.83 5.28
C MET A 49 -5.07 17.31 4.93
N VAL A 50 -3.89 17.96 4.78
CA VAL A 50 -3.81 19.37 4.39
C VAL A 50 -4.40 19.59 2.99
N LEU A 51 -4.08 18.73 2.03
CA LEU A 51 -4.62 18.82 0.67
C LEU A 51 -6.14 18.61 0.63
N MET A 52 -6.65 17.61 1.36
CA MET A 52 -8.09 17.37 1.44
C MET A 52 -8.81 18.55 2.10
N TRP A 53 -8.19 19.18 3.10
CA TRP A 53 -8.72 20.40 3.69
C TRP A 53 -8.78 21.56 2.69
N GLN A 54 -7.75 21.75 1.85
CA GLN A 54 -7.80 22.76 0.77
C GLN A 54 -8.89 22.43 -0.27
N LEU A 55 -9.03 21.17 -0.68
CA LEU A 55 -10.06 20.73 -1.64
C LEU A 55 -11.49 21.03 -1.13
N VAL A 56 -11.73 20.84 0.17
CA VAL A 56 -13.00 21.19 0.81
C VAL A 56 -13.18 22.71 0.87
N ARG A 57 -12.14 23.46 1.23
CA ARG A 57 -12.16 24.92 1.32
C ARG A 57 -12.48 25.57 -0.03
N HIS A 58 -11.92 25.04 -1.10
CA HIS A 58 -12.15 25.51 -2.46
C HIS A 58 -13.41 24.89 -3.12
N ARG A 59 -14.25 24.17 -2.36
CA ARG A 59 -15.49 23.53 -2.86
C ARG A 59 -15.28 22.56 -4.04
N LEU A 60 -14.09 21.97 -4.19
CA LEU A 60 -13.85 20.95 -5.20
C LEU A 60 -14.31 19.56 -4.76
N ALA A 61 -14.42 19.33 -3.45
CA ALA A 61 -14.82 18.03 -2.88
C ALA A 61 -16.07 17.38 -3.56
N PRO A 62 -17.13 18.11 -3.94
CA PRO A 62 -18.29 17.53 -4.65
C PRO A 62 -17.97 16.99 -6.05
N TYR A 63 -16.90 17.46 -6.70
CA TYR A 63 -16.52 17.11 -8.07
C TYR A 63 -15.54 15.93 -8.14
N LEU A 64 -14.88 15.57 -7.04
CA LEU A 64 -13.83 14.54 -7.04
C LEU A 64 -14.38 13.10 -6.99
N GLY A 65 -15.70 12.91 -6.76
CA GLY A 65 -16.32 11.59 -6.66
C GLY A 65 -16.37 11.03 -5.23
N PRO A 66 -16.34 9.70 -5.03
CA PRO A 66 -16.52 9.08 -3.72
C PRO A 66 -15.36 9.40 -2.74
N PRO A 67 -15.63 9.98 -1.56
CA PRO A 67 -14.59 10.39 -0.60
C PRO A 67 -13.77 9.20 -0.07
N LEU A 68 -14.39 8.01 -0.01
CA LEU A 68 -13.75 6.78 0.43
C LEU A 68 -12.63 6.31 -0.51
N LEU A 69 -12.66 6.73 -1.79
CA LEU A 69 -11.62 6.41 -2.77
C LEU A 69 -10.58 7.53 -2.88
N ILE A 70 -11.04 8.78 -2.80
CA ILE A 70 -10.17 9.96 -2.90
C ILE A 70 -9.20 10.03 -1.72
N ALA A 71 -9.68 9.87 -0.49
CA ALA A 71 -8.83 9.99 0.69
C ALA A 71 -7.65 9.00 0.69
N PRO A 72 -7.84 7.68 0.49
CA PRO A 72 -6.72 6.74 0.44
C PRO A 72 -5.84 6.90 -0.80
N SER A 73 -6.40 7.27 -1.95
CA SER A 73 -5.59 7.51 -3.16
C SER A 73 -4.72 8.75 -3.04
N LEU A 74 -5.25 9.83 -2.47
CA LEU A 74 -4.49 11.05 -2.17
C LEU A 74 -3.37 10.77 -1.16
N TRP A 75 -3.66 9.97 -0.13
CA TRP A 75 -2.67 9.54 0.84
C TRP A 75 -1.56 8.69 0.22
N ALA A 76 -1.91 7.70 -0.59
CA ALA A 76 -0.96 6.87 -1.32
C ALA A 76 -0.08 7.73 -2.23
N LEU A 77 -0.70 8.64 -3.00
CA LEU A 77 0.01 9.56 -3.87
C LEU A 77 1.00 10.43 -3.09
N CYS A 78 0.59 11.05 -1.98
CA CYS A 78 1.49 11.87 -1.16
C CYS A 78 2.65 11.03 -0.60
N THR A 79 2.36 9.83 -0.11
CA THR A 79 3.37 8.90 0.42
C THR A 79 4.40 8.54 -0.66
N PHE A 80 3.95 8.16 -1.87
CA PHE A 80 4.85 7.80 -2.97
C PHE A 80 5.63 9.01 -3.50
N VAL A 81 5.02 10.19 -3.59
CA VAL A 81 5.72 11.42 -3.99
C VAL A 81 6.84 11.72 -3.00
N ILE A 82 6.55 11.71 -1.70
CA ILE A 82 7.57 11.94 -0.66
C ILE A 82 8.65 10.87 -0.75
N TRP A 83 8.27 9.60 -0.84
CA TRP A 83 9.22 8.50 -0.95
C TRP A 83 10.13 8.64 -2.19
N LEU A 84 9.58 8.95 -3.35
CA LEU A 84 10.36 9.19 -4.57
C LEU A 84 11.29 10.40 -4.42
N LEU A 85 10.82 11.51 -3.85
CA LEU A 85 11.66 12.70 -3.66
C LEU A 85 12.90 12.44 -2.79
N PHE A 86 12.81 11.54 -1.80
CA PHE A 86 13.90 11.26 -0.88
C PHE A 86 14.73 10.00 -1.23
N TYR A 87 14.16 9.03 -1.95
CA TYR A 87 14.77 7.71 -2.15
C TYR A 87 14.90 7.28 -3.63
N SER A 88 14.53 8.12 -4.60
CA SER A 88 14.70 7.80 -6.04
C SER A 88 16.11 8.05 -6.60
N THR A 89 17.03 8.55 -5.77
CA THR A 89 18.45 8.80 -6.10
C THR A 89 19.34 7.69 -5.58
#